data_AF-A0A7S3V4M2-F1
#
_entry.id   AF-A0A7S3V4M2-F1
#
_cell.length_a   1.000
_cell.length_b   1.000
_cell.length_c   1.000
_cell.angle_alpha   90.00
_cell.angle_beta   90.00
_cell.angle_gamma   90.00
#
_symmetry.space_group_name_H-M   'P 1'
#
loop_
_entity.id
_entity.type
_entity.pdbx_description
1 polymer ?
#
loop_
_entity_poly.entity_id
_entity_poly.type
_entity_poly.pdbx_seq_one_letter_code
_entity_poly.pdbx_strand_id
1 'polypeptide(L)'
;MQSTLVFLIIAVVIATTSAFGVHTSVSGVSNGSSMNMRARVCDLLGKRPNRQARAVSFSNKRNKYVQHVNLQKKRFFSEELGRTVRVRLSTKGLKTVDKYGGIDAAAKKFGMDLTKY
;
A
#
# COMPACT_ATOMS: atom_id res chain seq x y z
N MET A 1 -12.71 6.30 -67.22
CA MET A 1 -13.26 5.00 -66.75
C MET A 1 -12.23 4.16 -65.95
N GLN A 2 -11.19 4.77 -65.36
CA GLN A 2 -10.15 4.07 -64.57
C GLN A 2 -10.25 4.32 -63.04
N SER A 3 -11.07 5.26 -62.57
CA SER A 3 -11.17 5.60 -61.15
C SER A 3 -12.12 4.69 -60.35
N THR A 4 -13.17 4.14 -60.97
CA THR A 4 -14.13 3.24 -60.29
C THR A 4 -13.53 1.88 -59.94
N LEU A 5 -12.57 1.41 -60.73
CA LEU A 5 -11.92 0.10 -60.55
C LEU A 5 -10.94 0.11 -59.36
N VAL A 6 -10.30 1.26 -59.09
CA VAL A 6 -9.40 1.44 -57.93
C VAL A 6 -10.17 1.46 -56.61
N PHE A 7 -11.33 2.12 -56.56
CA PHE A 7 -12.19 2.12 -55.37
C PHE A 7 -12.76 0.74 -55.04
N LEU A 8 -13.06 -0.07 -56.06
CA LEU A 8 -13.56 -1.44 -55.89
C LEU A 8 -12.48 -2.38 -55.35
N ILE A 9 -11.22 -2.22 -55.78
CA ILE A 9 -10.08 -3.01 -55.26
C ILE A 9 -9.79 -2.66 -53.79
N ILE A 10 -9.84 -1.39 -53.41
CA ILE A 10 -9.64 -0.96 -52.01
C ILE A 10 -10.75 -1.50 -51.10
N ALA A 11 -12.01 -1.49 -51.56
CA ALA A 11 -13.14 -2.03 -50.81
C ALA A 11 -13.03 -3.55 -50.58
N VAL A 12 -12.56 -4.31 -51.58
CA VAL A 12 -12.38 -5.76 -51.47
C VAL A 12 -11.22 -6.12 -50.52
N VAL A 13 -10.13 -5.35 -50.53
CA VAL A 13 -8.99 -5.58 -49.61
C VAL A 13 -9.40 -5.34 -48.14
N ILE A 14 -10.18 -4.29 -47.86
CA ILE A 14 -10.68 -4.00 -46.50
C ILE A 14 -11.69 -5.07 -46.03
N ALA A 15 -12.50 -5.62 -46.94
CA ALA A 15 -13.48 -6.65 -46.58
C ALA A 15 -12.83 -8.02 -46.25
N THR A 16 -11.71 -8.37 -46.88
CA THR A 16 -11.03 -9.67 -46.67
C THR A 16 -10.12 -9.74 -45.44
N THR A 17 -9.73 -8.61 -44.83
CA THR A 17 -8.90 -8.62 -43.61
C THR A 17 -9.67 -8.86 -42.32
N SER A 18 -10.97 -9.16 -42.38
CA SER A 18 -11.79 -9.43 -41.19
C SER A 18 -11.79 -10.91 -40.74
N ALA A 19 -11.04 -11.79 -41.41
CA ALA A 19 -11.02 -13.24 -41.13
C ALA A 19 -9.87 -13.72 -40.22
N PHE A 20 -9.05 -12.82 -39.67
CA PHE A 20 -8.26 -13.14 -38.49
C PHE A 20 -9.02 -12.63 -37.28
N GLY A 21 -9.72 -13.56 -36.61
CA GLY A 21 -10.40 -13.30 -35.37
C GLY A 21 -9.48 -12.56 -34.40
N VAL A 22 -9.77 -11.28 -34.18
CA VAL A 22 -9.29 -10.57 -33.00
C VAL A 22 -9.94 -11.30 -31.84
N HIS A 23 -9.19 -12.20 -31.20
CA HIS A 23 -9.45 -12.53 -29.82
C HIS A 23 -9.39 -11.21 -29.07
N THR A 24 -10.55 -10.64 -28.77
CA THR A 24 -10.71 -9.68 -27.68
C THR A 24 -10.13 -10.38 -26.47
N SER A 25 -8.87 -10.09 -26.18
CA SER A 25 -8.28 -10.39 -24.89
C SER A 25 -9.14 -9.63 -23.90
N VAL A 26 -10.08 -10.33 -23.26
CA VAL A 26 -10.69 -9.85 -22.03
C VAL A 26 -9.50 -9.64 -21.12
N SER A 27 -9.09 -8.38 -20.98
CA SER A 27 -8.09 -7.96 -20.03
C SER A 27 -8.58 -8.45 -18.69
N GLY A 28 -8.02 -9.59 -18.27
CA GLY A 28 -8.38 -10.23 -17.02
C GLY A 28 -8.28 -9.16 -15.95
N VAL A 29 -9.39 -8.95 -15.26
CA VAL A 29 -9.45 -8.13 -14.06
C VAL A 29 -8.47 -8.77 -13.07
N SER A 30 -7.22 -8.31 -13.08
CA SER A 30 -6.24 -8.64 -12.07
C SER A 30 -6.59 -7.84 -10.81
N ASN A 31 -7.75 -8.14 -10.21
CA ASN A 31 -8.04 -7.82 -8.81
C ASN A 31 -7.23 -8.74 -7.87
N GLY A 32 -6.02 -9.12 -8.29
CA GLY A 32 -4.99 -9.56 -7.40
C GLY A 32 -4.45 -8.32 -6.71
N SER A 33 -5.14 -7.84 -5.67
CA SER A 33 -4.54 -6.95 -4.70
C SER A 33 -3.25 -7.61 -4.26
N SER A 34 -2.10 -7.18 -4.79
CA SER A 34 -0.82 -7.67 -4.31
C SER A 34 -0.86 -7.50 -2.79
N MET A 35 -0.71 -8.59 -2.03
CA MET A 35 -0.71 -8.50 -0.57
C MET A 35 0.53 -7.71 -0.17
N ASN A 36 0.42 -6.38 -0.15
CA ASN A 36 1.53 -5.50 0.15
C ASN A 36 1.76 -5.58 1.67
N MET A 37 2.62 -6.52 2.07
CA MET A 37 2.89 -6.78 3.47
C MET A 37 3.62 -5.57 4.07
N ARG A 38 2.84 -4.72 4.75
CA ARG A 38 3.36 -3.52 5.40
C ARG A 38 4.31 -3.89 6.54
N ALA A 39 5.58 -3.49 6.42
CA ALA A 39 6.62 -3.70 7.44
C ALA A 39 6.13 -3.32 8.84
N ARG A 40 6.45 -4.09 9.90
CA ARG A 40 6.05 -3.82 11.30
C ARG A 40 6.75 -2.57 11.86
N VAL A 41 6.31 -1.39 11.45
CA VAL A 41 6.81 -0.09 11.87
C VAL A 41 5.66 0.73 12.46
N CYS A 42 5.98 1.52 13.48
CA CYS A 42 5.05 2.50 14.04
C CYS A 42 4.94 3.70 13.10
N ASP A 43 3.71 4.10 12.79
CA ASP A 43 3.43 5.09 11.74
C ASP A 43 3.90 6.50 12.13
N LEU A 44 3.70 6.86 13.40
CA LEU A 44 4.04 8.19 13.92
C LEU A 44 5.52 8.33 14.29
N LEU A 45 6.11 7.33 14.96
CA LEU A 45 7.45 7.41 15.56
C LEU A 45 8.52 6.65 14.78
N GLY A 46 8.18 5.95 13.70
CA GLY A 46 9.13 5.16 12.92
C GLY A 46 9.76 3.97 13.67
N LYS A 47 9.29 3.62 14.87
CA LYS A 47 9.87 2.53 15.68
C LYS A 47 9.83 1.20 14.93
N ARG A 48 10.99 0.54 14.83
CA ARG A 48 11.19 -0.73 14.12
C ARG A 48 11.50 -1.86 15.10
N PRO A 49 11.24 -3.12 14.74
CA PRO A 49 11.62 -4.27 15.55
C PRO A 49 13.14 -4.35 15.68
N ASN A 50 13.62 -4.65 16.88
CA ASN A 50 15.03 -4.93 17.10
C ASN A 50 15.33 -6.35 16.63
N ARG A 51 15.91 -6.46 15.44
CA ARG A 51 16.32 -7.73 14.84
C ARG A 51 17.67 -8.21 15.35
N GLN A 52 18.43 -7.38 16.09
CA GLN A 52 19.76 -7.77 16.53
C GLN A 52 19.78 -8.53 17.87
N ALA A 53 18.64 -8.59 18.58
CA ALA A 53 18.50 -9.23 19.87
C ALA A 53 18.86 -10.74 19.89
N ARG A 54 19.27 -11.21 21.07
CA ARG A 54 19.50 -12.64 21.36
C ARG A 54 18.81 -13.05 22.66
N ALA A 55 18.30 -14.28 22.69
CA ALA A 55 17.86 -14.95 23.90
C ALA A 55 19.03 -15.78 24.44
N VAL A 56 19.35 -15.62 25.73
CA VAL A 56 20.48 -16.29 26.39
C VAL A 56 19.92 -17.38 27.29
N SER A 57 20.36 -18.63 27.10
CA SER A 57 20.00 -19.74 27.99
C SER A 57 20.80 -19.69 29.29
N PHE A 58 20.39 -20.51 30.27
CA PHE A 58 21.15 -20.72 31.51
C PHE A 58 22.62 -21.12 31.25
N SER A 59 22.85 -21.97 30.25
CA SER A 59 24.19 -22.37 29.78
C SER A 59 24.91 -21.31 28.91
N ASN A 60 24.42 -20.07 28.88
CA ASN A 60 24.95 -18.95 28.09
C ASN A 60 24.97 -19.18 26.56
N LYS A 61 24.14 -20.11 26.06
CA LYS A 61 23.94 -20.31 24.62
C LYS A 61 23.06 -19.16 24.09
N ARG A 62 23.50 -18.52 23.01
CA ARG A 62 22.87 -17.30 22.48
C ARG A 62 22.11 -17.61 21.19
N ASN A 63 20.78 -17.57 21.26
CA ASN A 63 19.90 -17.82 20.11
C ASN A 63 19.37 -16.51 19.55
N LYS A 64 19.33 -16.37 18.22
CA LYS A 64 18.82 -15.16 17.58
C LYS A 64 17.29 -15.09 17.74
N TYR A 65 16.77 -13.94 18.14
CA TYR A 65 15.32 -13.69 18.11
C TYR A 65 15.02 -12.23 17.79
N VAL A 66 13.80 -11.95 17.33
CA VAL A 66 13.36 -10.59 16.99
C VAL A 66 12.49 -10.03 18.12
N GLN A 67 12.88 -8.88 18.65
CA GLN A 67 12.04 -8.11 19.57
C GLN A 67 11.09 -7.23 18.77
N HIS A 68 9.80 -7.59 18.78
CA HIS A 68 8.78 -6.81 18.08
C HIS A 68 8.39 -5.54 18.82
N VAL A 69 8.00 -4.52 18.05
CA VAL A 69 7.34 -3.33 18.61
C VAL A 69 5.91 -3.70 18.99
N ASN A 70 5.45 -3.24 20.16
CA ASN A 70 4.06 -3.38 20.59
C ASN A 70 3.16 -2.43 19.77
N LEU A 71 2.79 -2.86 18.57
CA LEU A 71 1.98 -2.15 17.59
C LEU A 71 0.50 -2.46 17.77
N GLN A 72 -0.33 -1.42 17.78
CA GLN A 72 -1.77 -1.48 17.97
C GLN A 72 -2.45 -0.73 16.82
N LYS A 73 -3.47 -1.34 16.22
CA LYS A 73 -4.31 -0.68 15.22
C LYS A 73 -5.43 0.06 15.96
N LYS A 74 -5.45 1.39 15.87
CA LYS A 74 -6.44 2.24 16.57
C LYS A 74 -7.03 3.28 15.62
N ARG A 75 -8.22 3.73 15.97
CA ARG A 75 -8.98 4.77 15.26
C ARG A 75 -8.78 6.08 16.00
N PHE A 76 -8.45 7.14 15.27
CA PHE A 76 -8.37 8.50 15.78
C PHE A 76 -9.22 9.41 14.92
N PHE A 77 -9.93 10.34 15.53
CA PHE A 77 -10.58 11.41 14.80
C PHE A 77 -9.55 12.49 14.47
N SER A 78 -9.53 12.94 13.22
CA SER A 78 -8.70 14.05 12.75
C SER A 78 -9.62 15.23 12.47
N GLU A 79 -9.35 16.36 13.12
CA GLU A 79 -10.13 17.59 12.97
C GLU A 79 -9.82 18.25 11.62
N GLU A 80 -8.56 18.16 11.16
CA GLU A 80 -8.10 18.73 9.90
C GLU A 80 -8.71 18.04 8.68
N LEU A 81 -8.91 16.73 8.76
CA LEU A 81 -9.49 15.94 7.68
C LEU A 81 -11.01 15.73 7.85
N GLY A 82 -11.58 16.09 8.99
CA GLY A 82 -12.99 15.87 9.32
C GLY A 82 -13.41 14.38 9.32
N ARG A 83 -12.46 13.44 9.45
CA ARG A 83 -12.73 12.00 9.36
C ARG A 83 -11.92 11.18 10.37
N THR A 84 -12.41 9.97 10.63
CA THR A 84 -11.70 9.01 11.48
C THR A 84 -10.65 8.24 10.68
N VAL A 85 -9.41 8.29 11.12
CA VAL A 85 -8.25 7.67 10.48
C VAL A 85 -7.84 6.40 11.23
N ARG A 86 -7.51 5.31 10.50
CA ARG A 86 -7.04 4.03 11.08
C ARG A 86 -5.52 3.93 10.98
N VAL A 87 -4.82 4.20 12.09
CA VAL A 87 -3.35 4.14 12.14
C VAL A 87 -2.85 2.98 13.00
N ARG A 88 -1.65 2.49 12.68
CA ARG A 88 -0.97 1.46 13.46
C ARG A 88 0.16 2.09 14.27
N LEU A 89 -0.12 2.34 15.54
CA LEU A 89 0.79 3.03 16.45
C LEU A 89 1.40 2.08 17.47
N SER A 90 2.64 2.37 17.90
CA SER A 90 3.19 1.74 19.08
C SER A 90 2.51 2.29 20.35
N THR A 91 2.55 1.56 21.47
CA THR A 91 2.02 2.07 22.75
C THR A 91 2.70 3.38 23.20
N LYS A 92 3.98 3.56 22.89
CA LYS A 92 4.68 4.84 23.09
C LYS A 92 4.17 5.92 22.12
N GLY A 93 3.78 5.54 20.90
CA GLY A 93 3.11 6.42 19.95
C GLY A 93 1.76 6.89 20.49
N LEU A 94 0.95 6.00 21.06
CA LEU A 94 -0.32 6.36 21.72
C LEU A 94 -0.10 7.42 22.80
N LYS A 95 0.84 7.18 23.73
CA LYS A 95 1.21 8.17 24.76
C LYS A 95 1.67 9.52 24.19
N THR A 96 2.25 9.49 23.00
CA THR A 96 2.73 10.70 22.32
C THR A 96 1.57 11.49 21.74
N VAL A 97 0.59 10.80 21.14
CA VAL A 97 -0.68 11.40 20.69
C VAL A 97 -1.39 12.05 21.87
N ASP A 98 -1.53 11.34 22.98
CA ASP A 98 -2.16 11.87 24.20
C ASP A 98 -1.42 13.11 24.73
N LYS A 99 -0.08 13.09 24.70
CA LYS A 99 0.76 14.22 25.15
C LYS A 99 0.57 15.48 24.31
N TYR A 100 0.35 15.36 23.00
CA TYR A 100 0.14 16.50 22.11
C TYR A 100 -1.34 16.86 21.94
N GLY A 101 -2.25 16.18 22.64
CA GLY A 101 -3.69 16.49 22.63
C GLY A 101 -4.43 16.04 21.38
N GLY A 102 -3.80 15.30 20.46
CA GLY A 102 -4.44 14.89 19.22
C GLY A 102 -3.51 14.24 18.22
N ILE A 103 -4.09 13.52 17.25
CA ILE A 103 -3.32 12.87 16.18
C ILE A 103 -2.73 13.89 15.22
N ASP A 104 -3.44 14.98 14.94
CA ASP A 104 -3.05 16.02 13.99
C ASP A 104 -1.81 16.79 14.48
N ALA A 105 -1.83 17.23 15.75
CA ALA A 105 -0.70 17.90 16.38
C ALA A 105 0.55 17.01 16.43
N ALA A 106 0.37 15.72 16.76
CA ALA A 106 1.46 14.76 16.74
C ALA A 106 1.98 14.54 15.30
N ALA A 107 1.09 14.41 14.32
CA ALA A 107 1.44 14.17 12.92
C ALA A 107 2.27 15.32 12.34
N LYS A 108 1.89 16.58 12.60
CA LYS A 108 2.67 17.77 12.22
C LYS A 108 4.09 17.75 12.78
N LYS A 109 4.24 17.36 14.05
CA LYS A 109 5.55 17.34 14.71
C LYS A 109 6.49 16.28 14.13
N PHE A 110 5.96 15.11 13.78
CA PHE A 110 6.76 13.98 13.28
C PHE A 110 6.78 13.88 11.75
N GLY A 111 6.16 14.82 11.03
CA GLY A 111 6.09 14.82 9.56
C GLY A 111 5.32 13.63 9.01
N MET A 112 4.21 13.26 9.63
CA MET A 112 3.37 12.14 9.22
C MET A 112 2.17 12.62 8.39
N ASP A 113 2.02 12.09 7.18
CA ASP A 113 0.85 12.38 6.33
C ASP A 113 -0.33 11.48 6.68
N LEU A 114 -1.43 12.10 7.14
CA LEU A 114 -2.66 11.40 7.55
C LEU A 114 -3.62 11.07 6.40
N THR A 115 -3.46 11.70 5.23
CA THR A 115 -4.28 11.46 4.02
C THR A 115 -4.14 10.04 3.47
N LYS A 116 -3.02 9.38 3.76
CA LYS A 116 -2.70 8.02 3.31
C LYS A 116 -3.54 6.92 3.99
N TYR A 117 -4.20 7.24 5.09
CA TYR A 117 -4.90 6.28 5.96
C TYR A 117 -6.42 6.47 5.91
#